data_AF-A0A922XFS4-F1
#
_entry.id   AF-A0A922XFS4-F1
#
_cell.length_a   1.000
_cell.length_b   1.000
_cell.length_c   1.000
_cell.angle_alpha   90.00
_cell.angle_beta   90.00
_cell.angle_gamma   90.00
#
_symmetry.space_group_name_H-M   'P 1'
#
loop_
_entity.id
_entity.type
_entity.pdbx_description
1 polymer ?
#
loop_
_entity_poly.entity_id
_entity_poly.type
_entity_poly.pdbx_seq_one_letter_code
_entity_poly.pdbx_strand_id
1 'polypeptide(L)' 'MVYHVYKDTQNKWRWRLKAANGNILADSGEGYTNKSDCLAGIASVKASGAAPIEED' A
#
# COMPACT_ATOMS: atom_id res chain seq x y z
N MET A 1 3.76 10.02 8.60
CA MET A 1 3.48 8.77 7.85
C MET A 1 3.36 9.12 6.37
N VAL A 2 3.86 8.27 5.47
CA VAL A 2 3.83 8.54 4.02
C VAL A 2 3.65 7.27 3.21
N TYR A 3 2.80 7.31 2.19
CA TYR A 3 2.71 6.26 1.17
C TYR A 3 3.82 6.48 0.13
N HIS A 4 4.71 5.51 -0.01
CA HIS A 4 5.79 5.52 -0.98
C HIS A 4 5.46 4.55 -2.12
N VAL A 5 5.17 5.11 -3.30
CA VAL A 5 4.89 4.36 -4.53
C VAL A 5 6.19 4.19 -5.32
N TYR A 6 6.48 2.98 -5.76
CA TYR A 6 7.69 2.66 -6.53
C TYR A 6 7.42 1.52 -7.51
N LYS A 7 8.34 1.33 -8.48
CA LYS A 7 8.33 0.20 -9.40
C LYS A 7 9.36 -0.83 -8.94
N ASP A 8 8.98 -2.09 -8.85
CA ASP A 8 9.88 -3.18 -8.47
C ASP A 8 10.72 -3.70 -9.65
N THR A 9 11.60 -4.67 -9.39
CA THR A 9 12.49 -5.28 -10.39
C THR A 9 11.74 -6.07 -11.48
N GLN A 10 10.49 -6.47 -11.22
CA GLN A 10 9.60 -7.15 -12.16
C GLN A 10 8.70 -6.17 -12.93
N ASN A 11 9.03 -4.88 -12.91
CA ASN A 11 8.25 -3.82 -13.55
C ASN A 11 6.81 -3.68 -13.02
N LYS A 12 6.54 -4.13 -11.79
CA LYS A 12 5.24 -3.92 -11.15
C LYS A 12 5.27 -2.70 -10.23
N TRP A 13 4.17 -1.96 -10.19
CA TRP A 13 3.96 -0.87 -9.25
C TRP A 13 3.60 -1.44 -7.88
N ARG A 14 4.24 -0.92 -6.85
CA ARG A 14 3.99 -1.29 -5.45
C ARG A 14 3.93 -0.03 -4.60
N TRP A 15 3.32 -0.17 -3.43
CA TRP A 15 3.33 0.88 -2.43
C TRP A 15 3.70 0.32 -1.06
N ARG A 16 4.23 1.19 -0.21
CA ARG A 16 4.43 0.90 1.22
C ARG A 16 4.15 2.13 2.05
N LEU A 17 3.50 1.94 3.19
CA LEU A 17 3.25 2.97 4.18
C LEU A 17 4.42 3.00 5.17
N LYS A 18 5.11 4.14 5.24
CA LYS A 18 6.20 4.36 6.19
C LYS A 18 5.73 5.22 7.36
N ALA A 19 6.08 4.80 8.57
CA ALA A 19 5.98 5.60 9.78
C ALA A 19 7.00 6.77 9.76
N ALA A 20 6.85 7.71 10.69
CA ALA A 20 7.77 8.85 10.80
C ALA A 20 9.21 8.41 11.13
N ASN A 21 9.36 7.29 11.85
CA ASN A 21 10.65 6.68 12.17
C ASN A 21 11.25 5.85 11.01
N GLY A 22 10.59 5.80 9.85
CA GLY A 22 11.06 5.05 8.67
C GLY A 22 10.60 3.59 8.59
N ASN A 23 10.00 3.05 9.65
CA ASN A 23 9.50 1.67 9.65
C ASN A 23 8.36 1.50 8.64
N ILE A 24 8.31 0.34 7.99
CA ILE A 24 7.20 -0.03 7.10
C ILE A 24 6.09 -0.61 7.98
N LEU A 25 4.90 -0.02 7.89
CA LEU A 25 3.72 -0.43 8.64
C LEU A 25 2.77 -1.30 7.80
N ALA A 26 2.74 -1.06 6.50
CA ALA A 26 1.93 -1.81 5.55
C ALA A 26 2.58 -1.72 4.17
N ASP A 27 2.30 -2.69 3.31
CA ASP A 27 2.67 -2.68 1.92
C ASP A 27 1.54 -3.21 1.05
N SER A 28 1.71 -3.11 -0.27
CA SER A 28 0.68 -3.49 -1.21
C SER A 28 0.33 -4.98 -1.22
N GLY A 29 1.18 -5.85 -0.65
CA GLY A 29 1.11 -7.31 -0.74
C GLY A 29 1.47 -7.83 -2.14
N GLU A 30 0.91 -7.18 -3.16
CA GLU A 30 1.00 -7.56 -4.56
C GLU A 30 1.56 -6.42 -5.42
N GLY A 31 2.00 -6.78 -6.63
CA GLY A 31 2.48 -5.83 -7.64
C GLY A 31 1.44 -5.53 -8.71
N TYR A 32 1.11 -4.26 -8.90
CA TYR A 32 0.15 -3.78 -9.89
C TYR A 32 0.81 -3.58 -11.26
N THR A 33 0.10 -3.88 -12.35
CA THR A 33 0.62 -3.61 -13.70
C THR A 33 0.61 -2.11 -14.03
N ASN A 34 -0.45 -1.39 -13.63
CA ASN A 34 -0.57 0.05 -13.86
C ASN A 34 -0.41 0.85 -12.57
N LYS A 35 0.11 2.08 -12.71
CA LYS A 35 0.26 3.00 -11.58
C LYS A 35 -1.09 3.42 -11.00
N SER A 36 -2.11 3.58 -11.85
CA SER A 36 -3.46 3.97 -11.44
C SER A 36 -4.09 2.93 -10.52
N ASP A 37 -3.94 1.64 -10.83
CA ASP A 37 -4.43 0.54 -9.97
C ASP A 37 -3.72 0.56 -8.61
N CYS A 38 -2.41 0.80 -8.60
CA CYS A 38 -1.63 0.96 -7.37
C CYS A 38 -2.14 2.13 -6.50
N LEU A 39 -2.51 3.25 -7.12
CA LEU A 39 -3.09 4.40 -6.42
C LEU A 39 -4.51 4.13 -5.92
N ALA A 40 -5.30 3.38 -6.68
CA ALA A 40 -6.63 2.93 -6.26
C ALA A 40 -6.54 2.02 -5.03
N GLY A 41 -5.57 1.09 -4.99
CA GLY A 41 -5.31 0.27 -3.80
C GLY A 41 -4.98 1.11 -2.56
N ILE A 42 -4.15 2.16 -2.70
CA ILE A 42 -3.90 3.11 -1.60
C ILE A 42 -5.18 3.82 -1.17
N ALA A 43 -6.03 4.22 -2.11
CA ALA A 43 -7.29 4.89 -1.79
C ALA A 43 -8.23 3.97 -0.99
N SER A 44 -8.32 2.69 -1.36
CA SER A 44 -9.10 1.69 -0.61
C SER A 44 -8.57 1.52 0.82
N VAL A 45 -7.25 1.41 1.01
CA VAL A 45 -6.65 1.30 2.35
C VAL A 45 -6.86 2.57 3.19
N LYS A 46 -6.81 3.76 2.58
CA LYS A 46 -7.16 5.00 3.28
C LYS A 46 -8.62 5.06 3.71
N ALA A 47 -9.52 4.49 2.91
CA ALA A 47 -10.95 4.46 3.20
C ALA A 47 -11.33 3.36 4.21
N SER A 48 -10.50 2.32 4.38
CA SER A 48 -10.78 1.17 5.25
C SER A 48 -10.49 1.42 6.74
N GLY A 49 -10.29 2.67 7.16
CA GLY A 49 -9.90 3.00 8.55
C GLY A 49 -10.90 2.56 9.63
N ALA A 50 -12.15 2.26 9.25
CA ALA A 50 -13.19 1.75 10.13
C ALA A 50 -13.57 0.28 9.83
N ALA A 51 -12.78 -0.43 9.02
CA ALA A 51 -13.02 -1.84 8.75
C ALA A 51 -12.93 -2.65 10.06
N PRO A 52 -13.88 -3.56 10.32
CA PRO A 52 -13.84 -4.40 11.51
C PRO A 52 -12.64 -5.36 11.47
N ILE A 53 -12.19 -5.76 12.66
CA ILE A 53 -11.14 -6.76 12.85
C ILE A 53 -11.84 -8.10 13.11
N GLU A 54 -11.38 -9.15 12.44
CA GLU A 54 -11.86 -10.52 12.62
C GLU A 54 -10.70 -11.39 13.14
N GLU A 55 -10.98 -12.25 14.13
CA GLU A 55 -10.04 -13.15 14.80
C GLU A 55 -10.65 -14.58 14.76
N ASP A 56 -9.83 -15.62 14.52
CA ASP A 56 -10.22 -17.04 14.52
C ASP A 56 -10.10 -17.69 15.91
#